data_AF-A0A959EJP5-F1
#
_entry.id   AF-A0A959EJP5-F1
#
_cell.length_a   1.000
_cell.length_b   1.000
_cell.length_c   1.000
_cell.angle_alpha   90.00
_cell.angle_beta   90.00
_cell.angle_gamma   90.00
#
_symmetry.space_group_name_H-M   'P 1'
#
loop_
_entity.id
_entity.type
_entity.pdbx_description
1 polymer ?
#
loop_
_entity_poly.entity_id
_entity_poly.type
_entity_poly.pdbx_seq_one_letter_code
_entity_poly.pdbx_strand_id
1 'polypeptide(L)'
;IIIMTSNMGAENILENFEDLDVLGDDKRQEIIEATRDEVFDLLKENLRPEFLNRIDEQIMFLPLTKEEIKLIMRLLLRKVDKMLAQQSLVLRMSPAAEDLLADLGYDPQFGARPMKRVLQKEVINELSKLVLAGTFSAGDTIYVDEKEDELIFSKEPFKGAPAAPKKEKAPVEKTEASKEKEDQKASDERQKQLEELEKATKDVEDAVKRVKKGDGKE
;
A
#
# COMPACT_ATOMS: atom_id res chain seq x y z
N ILE A 1 25.20 -6.45 3.58
CA ILE A 1 24.39 -6.79 2.39
C ILE A 1 24.79 -5.83 1.29
N ILE A 2 25.35 -6.33 0.21
CA ILE A 2 25.70 -5.55 -0.98
C ILE A 2 24.70 -5.94 -2.07
N ILE A 3 24.09 -4.96 -2.72
CA ILE A 3 23.15 -5.19 -3.82
C ILE A 3 23.74 -4.54 -5.07
N MET A 4 23.78 -5.31 -6.15
CA MET A 4 24.25 -4.87 -7.45
C MET A 4 23.12 -5.07 -8.46
N THR A 5 22.94 -4.12 -9.36
CA THR A 5 21.89 -4.17 -10.38
C THR A 5 22.53 -4.00 -11.76
N SER A 6 22.12 -4.80 -12.71
CA SER A 6 22.53 -4.70 -14.11
C SER A 6 21.28 -4.71 -15.00
N ASN A 7 21.32 -4.00 -16.12
CA ASN A 7 20.32 -4.05 -17.18
C ASN A 7 20.72 -5.01 -18.31
N MET A 8 21.78 -5.80 -18.13
CA MET A 8 22.17 -6.84 -19.08
C MET A 8 21.07 -7.89 -19.24
N GLY A 9 20.78 -8.26 -20.49
CA GLY A 9 19.72 -9.21 -20.82
C GLY A 9 18.31 -8.64 -20.72
N ALA A 10 18.15 -7.33 -20.48
CA ALA A 10 16.82 -6.71 -20.39
C ALA A 10 16.03 -6.82 -21.70
N GLU A 11 16.71 -6.75 -22.85
CA GLU A 11 16.07 -6.91 -24.18
C GLU A 11 15.54 -8.34 -24.35
N ASN A 12 16.36 -9.36 -24.10
CA ASN A 12 15.95 -10.77 -24.12
C ASN A 12 14.79 -11.04 -23.16
N ILE A 13 14.82 -10.45 -21.95
CA ILE A 13 13.73 -10.56 -20.98
C ILE A 13 12.44 -9.94 -21.51
N LEU A 14 12.50 -8.81 -22.22
CA LEU A 14 11.30 -8.20 -22.79
C LEU A 14 10.74 -9.04 -23.94
N GLU A 15 11.59 -9.41 -24.90
CA GLU A 15 11.22 -10.19 -26.09
C GLU A 15 10.59 -11.55 -25.72
N ASN A 16 11.22 -12.30 -24.82
CA ASN A 16 10.70 -13.61 -24.41
C ASN A 16 9.36 -13.51 -23.64
N PHE A 17 8.99 -12.32 -23.18
CA PHE A 17 7.81 -12.07 -22.35
C PHE A 17 6.68 -11.31 -23.08
N GLU A 18 6.85 -10.94 -24.36
CA GLU A 18 5.87 -10.12 -25.12
C GLU A 18 4.47 -10.75 -25.26
N ASP A 19 4.31 -12.06 -25.04
CA ASP A 19 3.02 -12.79 -25.16
C ASP A 19 2.65 -13.67 -23.94
N LEU A 20 3.28 -13.44 -22.78
CA LEU A 20 3.08 -14.31 -21.61
C LEU A 20 1.71 -14.19 -20.96
N ASP A 21 1.04 -13.05 -21.08
CA ASP A 21 -0.29 -12.83 -20.49
C ASP A 21 -1.37 -13.74 -21.11
N VAL A 22 -1.08 -14.37 -22.24
CA VAL A 22 -1.98 -15.28 -22.99
C VAL A 22 -1.66 -16.76 -22.72
N LEU A 23 -0.54 -17.06 -22.06
CA LEU A 23 -0.05 -18.42 -21.86
C LEU A 23 -0.43 -18.94 -20.47
N GLY A 24 -0.82 -20.21 -20.37
CA GLY A 24 -1.13 -20.85 -19.09
C GLY A 24 0.09 -20.95 -18.16
N ASP A 25 -0.15 -21.08 -16.86
CA ASP A 25 0.87 -21.03 -15.80
C ASP A 25 2.08 -21.94 -16.04
N ASP A 26 1.88 -23.15 -16.57
CA ASP A 26 2.95 -24.11 -16.84
C ASP A 26 3.93 -23.59 -17.92
N LYS A 27 3.40 -23.01 -19.00
CA LYS A 27 4.23 -22.46 -20.09
C LYS A 27 4.97 -21.20 -19.65
N ARG A 28 4.35 -20.42 -18.76
CA ARG A 28 4.98 -19.23 -18.18
C ARG A 28 6.23 -19.60 -17.38
N GLN A 29 6.17 -20.67 -16.59
CA GLN A 29 7.33 -21.11 -15.81
C GLN A 29 8.47 -21.61 -16.70
N GLU A 30 8.17 -22.36 -17.76
CA GLU A 30 9.15 -22.84 -18.74
C GLU A 30 9.89 -21.67 -19.42
N ILE A 31 9.16 -20.63 -19.83
CA ILE A 31 9.74 -19.43 -20.45
C ILE A 31 10.62 -18.65 -19.47
N ILE A 32 10.22 -18.53 -18.20
CA ILE A 32 11.01 -17.87 -17.17
C ILE A 32 12.35 -18.58 -16.96
N GLU A 33 12.33 -19.91 -16.90
CA GLU A 33 13.54 -20.72 -16.70
C GLU A 33 14.48 -20.62 -17.92
N ALA A 34 13.95 -20.78 -19.12
CA ALA A 34 14.74 -20.65 -20.36
C ALA A 34 15.37 -19.25 -20.50
N THR A 35 14.60 -18.19 -20.22
CA THR A 35 15.11 -16.82 -20.28
C THR A 35 16.16 -16.56 -19.21
N ARG A 36 16.01 -17.14 -18.02
CA ARG A 36 17.00 -17.01 -16.94
C ARG A 36 18.35 -17.57 -17.38
N ASP A 37 18.36 -18.75 -17.99
CA ASP A 37 19.58 -19.39 -18.46
C ASP A 37 20.25 -18.54 -19.55
N GLU A 38 19.48 -18.01 -20.50
CA GLU A 38 19.98 -17.12 -21.56
C GLU A 38 20.63 -15.85 -20.98
N VAL A 39 19.97 -15.19 -20.03
CA VAL A 39 20.51 -14.00 -19.36
C VAL A 39 21.77 -14.33 -18.56
N PHE A 40 21.83 -15.50 -17.92
CA PHE A 40 22.99 -15.92 -17.13
C PHE A 40 24.19 -16.29 -18.00
N ASP A 41 23.96 -16.86 -19.19
CA ASP A 41 25.02 -17.10 -20.15
C ASP A 41 25.58 -15.79 -20.69
N LEU A 42 24.72 -14.81 -21.01
CA LEU A 42 25.15 -13.44 -21.36
C LEU A 42 26.01 -12.80 -20.24
N LEU A 43 25.64 -13.00 -18.97
CA LEU A 43 26.42 -12.51 -17.84
C LEU A 43 27.81 -13.16 -17.77
N LYS A 44 27.92 -14.46 -18.02
CA LYS A 44 29.21 -15.19 -18.02
C LYS A 44 30.13 -14.74 -19.16
N GLU A 45 29.58 -14.36 -20.31
CA GLU A 45 30.37 -13.86 -21.43
C GLU A 45 31.00 -12.49 -21.15
N ASN A 46 30.29 -11.65 -20.38
CA ASN A 46 30.69 -10.26 -20.15
C ASN A 46 31.41 -10.03 -18.80
N LEU A 47 31.19 -10.90 -17.81
CA LEU A 47 31.78 -10.78 -16.47
C LEU A 47 32.80 -11.88 -16.20
N ARG A 48 33.86 -11.53 -15.46
CA ARG A 48 34.89 -12.50 -15.11
C ARG A 48 34.35 -13.54 -14.11
N PRO A 49 34.72 -14.83 -14.24
CA PRO A 49 34.27 -15.88 -13.32
C PRO A 49 34.62 -15.62 -11.86
N GLU A 50 35.76 -14.96 -11.58
CA GLU A 50 36.13 -14.59 -10.20
C GLU A 50 35.06 -13.73 -9.54
N PHE A 51 34.52 -12.76 -10.28
CA PHE A 51 33.49 -11.85 -9.79
C PHE A 51 32.15 -12.58 -9.58
N LEU A 52 31.75 -13.43 -10.52
CA LEU A 52 30.51 -14.20 -10.42
C LEU A 52 30.53 -15.16 -9.22
N ASN A 53 31.69 -15.76 -8.93
CA ASN A 53 31.88 -16.63 -7.77
C ASN A 53 31.84 -15.89 -6.41
N ARG A 54 31.70 -14.56 -6.40
CA ARG A 54 31.47 -13.74 -5.20
C ARG A 54 30.03 -13.33 -5.00
N ILE A 55 29.13 -13.76 -5.89
CA ILE A 55 27.71 -13.47 -5.80
C ILE A 55 27.02 -14.69 -5.21
N ASP A 56 26.43 -14.54 -4.03
CA ASP A 56 25.73 -15.62 -3.33
C ASP A 56 24.40 -15.96 -4.04
N GLU A 57 23.64 -14.93 -4.44
CA GLU A 57 22.33 -15.09 -5.06
C GLU A 57 22.17 -14.19 -6.30
N GLN A 58 21.55 -14.75 -7.34
CA GLN A 58 21.24 -14.05 -8.58
C GLN A 58 19.73 -14.08 -8.83
N ILE A 59 19.13 -12.89 -8.92
CA ILE A 59 17.69 -12.71 -9.09
C ILE A 59 17.44 -12.00 -10.43
N MET A 60 16.65 -12.64 -11.29
CA MET A 60 16.12 -12.02 -12.51
C MET A 60 14.80 -11.33 -12.20
N PHE A 61 14.66 -10.06 -12.57
CA PHE A 61 13.40 -9.35 -12.47
C PHE A 61 12.55 -9.60 -13.71
N LEU A 62 11.27 -9.86 -13.50
CA LEU A 62 10.30 -10.00 -14.58
C LEU A 62 9.77 -8.61 -14.99
N PRO A 63 9.29 -8.47 -16.23
CA PRO A 63 8.51 -7.31 -16.64
C PRO A 63 7.30 -7.09 -15.72
N LEU A 64 6.90 -5.83 -15.56
CA LEU A 64 5.77 -5.47 -14.71
C LEU A 64 4.45 -5.80 -15.41
N THR A 65 3.54 -6.43 -14.68
CA THR A 65 2.15 -6.61 -15.11
C THR A 65 1.36 -5.31 -14.96
N LYS A 66 0.25 -5.17 -15.71
CA LYS A 66 -0.66 -4.02 -15.59
C LYS A 66 -1.16 -3.80 -14.15
N GLU A 67 -1.42 -4.88 -13.42
CA GLU A 67 -1.86 -4.80 -12.02
C GLU A 67 -0.74 -4.30 -11.10
N GLU A 68 0.50 -4.72 -11.30
CA GLU A 68 1.65 -4.18 -10.55
C GLU A 68 1.88 -2.69 -10.86
N ILE A 69 1.66 -2.26 -12.09
CA ILE A 69 1.73 -0.85 -12.49
C ILE A 69 0.67 -0.02 -11.75
N LYS A 70 -0.56 -0.51 -11.66
CA LYS A 70 -1.62 0.14 -10.85
C LYS A 70 -1.24 0.22 -9.38
N LEU A 71 -0.62 -0.82 -8.81
CA LEU A 71 -0.13 -0.79 -7.43
C LEU A 71 0.95 0.29 -7.24
N ILE A 72 1.90 0.40 -8.17
CA ILE A 72 2.93 1.44 -8.16
C ILE A 72 2.29 2.84 -8.26
N MET A 73 1.32 3.03 -9.15
CA MET A 73 0.57 4.26 -9.28
C MET A 73 -0.13 4.63 -7.96
N ARG A 74 -0.86 3.71 -7.34
CA ARG A 74 -1.51 3.93 -6.03
C ARG A 74 -0.49 4.27 -4.94
N LEU A 75 0.68 3.65 -4.93
CA LEU A 75 1.77 3.98 -3.99
C LEU A 75 2.26 5.43 -4.18
N LEU A 76 2.40 5.89 -5.42
CA LEU A 76 2.80 7.27 -5.72
C LEU A 76 1.69 8.27 -5.34
N LEU A 77 0.43 7.92 -5.58
CA LEU A 77 -0.74 8.74 -5.23
C LEU A 77 -0.91 8.93 -3.72
N ARG A 78 -0.43 8.02 -2.87
CA ARG A 78 -0.48 8.21 -1.40
C ARG A 78 0.13 9.53 -0.94
N LYS A 79 1.13 10.07 -1.65
CA LYS A 79 1.71 11.38 -1.34
C LYS A 79 0.72 12.51 -1.65
N VAL A 80 0.01 12.40 -2.76
CA VAL A 80 -1.04 13.34 -3.19
C VAL A 80 -2.22 13.30 -2.22
N ASP A 81 -2.66 12.10 -1.82
CA ASP A 81 -3.74 11.93 -0.84
C ASP A 81 -3.42 12.63 0.48
N LYS A 82 -2.19 12.51 0.97
CA LYS A 82 -1.74 13.20 2.19
C LYS A 82 -1.78 14.72 2.05
N MET A 83 -1.38 15.26 0.90
CA MET A 83 -1.42 16.69 0.64
C MET A 83 -2.85 17.22 0.57
N LEU A 84 -3.75 16.49 -0.10
CA LEU A 84 -5.17 16.84 -0.17
C LEU A 84 -5.86 16.74 1.19
N ALA A 85 -5.53 15.73 1.99
CA ALA A 85 -6.08 15.57 3.33
C ALA A 85 -5.75 16.75 4.26
N GLN A 86 -4.58 17.38 4.12
CA GLN A 86 -4.23 18.61 4.86
C GLN A 86 -5.17 19.78 4.54
N GLN A 87 -5.79 19.77 3.35
CA GLN A 87 -6.78 20.75 2.92
C GLN A 87 -8.22 20.25 3.12
N SER A 88 -8.41 19.15 3.87
CA SER A 88 -9.70 18.47 4.05
C SER A 88 -10.35 18.02 2.73
N LEU A 89 -9.55 17.74 1.71
CA LEU A 89 -10.01 17.20 0.42
C LEU A 89 -9.74 15.68 0.37
N VAL A 90 -10.61 14.96 -0.31
CA VAL A 90 -10.47 13.50 -0.52
C VAL A 90 -10.43 13.22 -2.02
N LEU A 91 -9.47 12.42 -2.49
CA LEU A 91 -9.42 11.95 -3.86
C LEU A 91 -10.03 10.54 -3.97
N ARG A 92 -10.83 10.31 -5.01
CA ARG A 92 -11.40 9.02 -5.38
C ARG A 92 -11.27 8.84 -6.88
N MET A 93 -10.64 7.75 -7.31
CA MET A 93 -10.41 7.45 -8.72
C MET A 93 -11.27 6.28 -9.16
N SER A 94 -11.81 6.35 -10.37
CA SER A 94 -12.53 5.24 -11.00
C SER A 94 -11.55 4.19 -11.52
N PRO A 95 -11.99 2.92 -11.70
CA PRO A 95 -11.17 1.92 -12.35
C PRO A 95 -10.70 2.33 -13.76
N ALA A 96 -11.56 3.01 -14.53
CA ALA A 96 -11.23 3.49 -15.88
C ALA A 96 -10.11 4.54 -15.86
N ALA A 97 -10.15 5.49 -14.90
CA ALA A 97 -9.07 6.45 -14.71
C ALA A 97 -7.77 5.78 -14.25
N GLU A 98 -7.84 4.76 -13.39
CA GLU A 98 -6.68 3.96 -12.99
C GLU A 98 -6.08 3.20 -14.17
N ASP A 99 -6.91 2.63 -15.05
CA ASP A 99 -6.49 1.94 -16.27
C ASP A 99 -5.80 2.89 -17.25
N LEU A 100 -6.39 4.06 -17.52
CA LEU A 100 -5.80 5.07 -18.39
C LEU A 100 -4.42 5.53 -17.87
N LEU A 101 -4.31 5.79 -16.56
CA LEU A 101 -3.04 6.19 -15.96
C LEU A 101 -2.00 5.07 -15.98
N ALA A 102 -2.42 3.82 -15.82
CA ALA A 102 -1.54 2.67 -15.95
C ALA A 102 -0.97 2.57 -17.37
N ASP A 103 -1.82 2.74 -18.39
CA ASP A 103 -1.45 2.68 -19.80
C ASP A 103 -0.52 3.84 -20.20
N LEU A 104 -0.81 5.07 -19.76
CA LEU A 104 0.05 6.23 -19.99
C LEU A 104 1.38 6.15 -19.22
N GLY A 105 1.36 5.56 -18.03
CA GLY A 105 2.48 5.51 -17.10
C GLY A 105 3.42 4.31 -17.29
N TYR A 106 3.09 3.41 -18.21
CA TYR A 106 3.88 2.24 -18.55
C TYR A 106 4.57 2.39 -19.89
N ASP A 107 5.82 1.96 -19.93
CA ASP A 107 6.59 1.83 -21.16
C ASP A 107 7.34 0.49 -21.09
N PRO A 108 7.27 -0.39 -22.10
CA PRO A 108 7.96 -1.68 -22.04
C PRO A 108 9.47 -1.57 -21.79
N GLN A 109 10.15 -0.56 -22.35
CA GLN A 109 11.58 -0.37 -22.19
C GLN A 109 11.94 0.30 -20.85
N PHE A 110 11.08 1.18 -20.35
CA PHE A 110 11.33 1.96 -19.13
C PHE A 110 10.53 1.49 -17.90
N GLY A 111 9.68 0.47 -18.03
CA GLY A 111 8.72 0.04 -17.01
C GLY A 111 7.83 1.18 -16.52
N ALA A 112 7.51 1.18 -15.22
CA ALA A 112 6.71 2.24 -14.58
C ALA A 112 7.51 3.54 -14.29
N ARG A 113 8.72 3.73 -14.84
CA ARG A 113 9.52 4.96 -14.60
C ARG A 113 8.79 6.23 -15.05
N PRO A 114 8.08 6.26 -16.20
CA PRO A 114 7.31 7.43 -16.62
C PRO A 114 6.16 7.79 -15.67
N MET A 115 5.64 6.83 -14.89
CA MET A 115 4.46 6.96 -14.02
C MET A 115 4.48 8.23 -13.16
N LYS A 116 5.62 8.56 -12.53
CA LYS A 116 5.73 9.75 -11.70
C LYS A 116 5.47 11.04 -12.48
N ARG A 117 5.98 11.12 -13.72
CA ARG A 117 5.78 12.28 -14.60
C ARG A 117 4.34 12.37 -15.09
N VAL A 118 3.75 11.23 -15.44
CA VAL A 118 2.35 11.15 -15.86
C VAL A 118 1.43 11.62 -14.73
N LEU A 119 1.58 11.07 -13.53
CA LEU A 119 0.81 11.53 -12.36
C LEU A 119 1.01 13.01 -12.05
N GLN A 120 2.23 13.52 -12.20
CA GLN A 120 2.48 14.95 -12.03
C GLN A 120 1.69 15.79 -13.04
N LYS A 121 1.70 15.40 -14.32
CA LYS A 121 1.06 16.14 -15.41
C LYS A 121 -0.46 16.01 -15.38
N GLU A 122 -0.96 14.78 -15.35
CA GLU A 122 -2.38 14.47 -15.55
C GLU A 122 -3.20 14.64 -14.26
N VAL A 123 -2.58 14.45 -13.09
CA VAL A 123 -3.30 14.52 -11.81
C VAL A 123 -2.90 15.75 -11.01
N ILE A 124 -1.62 15.87 -10.64
CA ILE A 124 -1.20 16.89 -9.65
C ILE A 124 -1.35 18.30 -10.22
N ASN A 125 -0.94 18.53 -11.46
CA ASN A 125 -1.02 19.86 -12.07
C ASN A 125 -2.48 20.29 -12.28
N GLU A 126 -3.35 19.39 -12.74
CA GLU A 126 -4.78 19.71 -12.94
C GLU A 126 -5.50 19.94 -11.61
N LEU A 127 -5.26 19.10 -10.60
CA LEU A 127 -5.77 19.34 -9.24
C LEU A 127 -5.30 20.68 -8.68
N SER A 128 -4.03 21.04 -8.89
CA SER A 128 -3.49 22.33 -8.44
C SER A 128 -4.24 23.51 -9.07
N LYS A 129 -4.51 23.45 -10.38
CA LYS A 129 -5.30 24.49 -11.08
C LYS A 129 -6.72 24.58 -10.52
N LEU A 130 -7.40 23.45 -10.35
CA LEU A 130 -8.80 23.41 -9.90
C LEU A 130 -8.97 23.85 -8.45
N VAL A 131 -8.02 23.52 -7.57
CA VAL A 131 -8.00 23.99 -6.18
C VAL A 131 -7.73 25.50 -6.13
N LEU A 132 -6.74 26.00 -6.90
CA LEU A 132 -6.45 27.44 -6.96
C LEU A 132 -7.58 28.26 -7.56
N ALA A 133 -8.33 27.70 -8.51
CA ALA A 133 -9.53 28.32 -9.08
C ALA A 133 -10.73 28.31 -8.12
N GLY A 134 -10.63 27.64 -6.97
CA GLY A 134 -11.72 27.52 -6.00
C GLY A 134 -12.82 26.53 -6.42
N THR A 135 -12.59 25.72 -7.46
CA THR A 135 -13.56 24.70 -7.91
C THR A 135 -13.82 23.67 -6.81
N PHE A 136 -12.78 23.27 -6.08
CA PHE A 136 -12.87 22.38 -4.92
C PHE A 136 -12.54 23.14 -3.63
N SER A 137 -13.30 22.87 -2.58
CA SER A 137 -13.18 23.50 -1.27
C SER A 137 -13.06 22.46 -0.16
N ALA A 138 -12.57 22.88 1.02
CA ALA A 138 -12.42 22.01 2.17
C ALA A 138 -13.72 21.22 2.47
N GLY A 139 -13.59 19.90 2.60
CA GLY A 139 -14.69 18.97 2.80
C GLY A 139 -15.22 18.32 1.51
N ASP A 140 -14.78 18.76 0.34
CA ASP A 140 -15.17 18.14 -0.94
C ASP A 140 -14.43 16.81 -1.17
N THR A 141 -15.13 15.89 -1.84
CA THR A 141 -14.52 14.71 -2.46
C THR A 141 -14.36 14.97 -3.95
N ILE A 142 -13.14 14.82 -4.44
CA ILE A 142 -12.78 14.93 -5.84
C ILE A 142 -12.85 13.53 -6.44
N TYR A 143 -13.80 13.34 -7.36
CA TYR A 143 -13.91 12.13 -8.16
C TYR A 143 -13.14 12.34 -9.45
N VAL A 144 -12.26 11.39 -9.76
CA VAL A 144 -11.48 11.33 -11.00
C VAL A 144 -12.03 10.17 -11.82
N ASP A 145 -12.41 10.44 -13.05
CA ASP A 145 -12.88 9.46 -14.01
C ASP A 145 -12.20 9.67 -15.37
N GLU A 146 -12.38 8.71 -16.27
CA GLU A 146 -11.92 8.82 -17.66
C GLU A 146 -13.10 9.19 -18.56
N LYS A 147 -12.85 10.07 -19.51
CA LYS A 147 -13.77 10.37 -20.61
C LYS A 147 -12.99 10.75 -21.86
N GLU A 148 -13.21 10.02 -22.94
CA GLU A 148 -12.59 10.30 -24.26
C GLU A 148 -11.04 10.30 -24.16
N ASP A 149 -10.49 9.34 -23.41
CA ASP A 149 -9.04 9.19 -23.16
C ASP A 149 -8.40 10.34 -22.36
N GLU A 150 -9.21 11.19 -21.73
CA GLU A 150 -8.77 12.26 -20.84
C GLU A 150 -9.31 12.09 -19.42
N LEU A 151 -8.54 12.55 -18.42
CA LEU A 151 -8.99 12.57 -17.03
C LEU A 151 -9.93 13.74 -16.78
N ILE A 152 -11.08 13.45 -16.19
CA ILE A 152 -12.05 14.44 -15.74
C ILE A 152 -12.14 14.46 -14.22
N PHE A 153 -12.37 15.66 -13.67
CA PHE A 153 -12.46 15.90 -12.23
C PHE A 153 -13.82 16.50 -11.87
N SER A 154 -14.55 15.86 -10.96
CA SER A 154 -15.90 16.27 -10.56
C SER A 154 -16.12 16.19 -9.05
N LYS A 155 -17.16 16.86 -8.56
CA LYS A 155 -17.69 16.65 -7.20
C LYS A 155 -18.72 15.53 -7.14
N GLU A 156 -19.29 15.19 -8.29
CA GLU A 156 -20.30 14.15 -8.42
C GLU A 156 -19.61 12.79 -8.60
N PRO A 157 -20.05 11.75 -7.86
CA PRO A 157 -19.50 10.42 -8.01
C PRO A 157 -19.74 9.87 -9.41
N PHE A 158 -18.74 9.16 -9.97
CA PHE A 158 -18.91 8.37 -11.19
C PHE A 158 -19.84 7.16 -10.96
N LYS A 159 -20.35 6.56 -12.03
CA LYS A 159 -21.24 5.38 -11.94
C LYS A 159 -20.50 4.22 -11.25
N GLY A 160 -21.04 3.75 -10.14
CA GLY A 160 -20.43 2.67 -9.35
C GLY A 160 -19.34 3.12 -8.38
N ALA A 161 -19.16 4.43 -8.19
CA ALA A 161 -18.25 4.94 -7.17
C ALA A 161 -18.61 4.40 -5.77
N PRO A 162 -17.62 4.01 -4.95
CA PRO A 162 -17.87 3.67 -3.56
C PRO A 162 -18.56 4.85 -2.89
N ALA A 163 -19.63 4.56 -2.14
CA ALA A 163 -20.44 5.59 -1.50
C ALA A 163 -19.52 6.59 -0.78
N ALA A 164 -19.70 7.88 -1.09
CA ALA A 164 -18.98 8.95 -0.43
C ALA A 164 -19.01 8.67 1.08
N PRO A 165 -17.87 8.78 1.80
CA PRO A 165 -17.94 8.77 3.24
C PRO A 165 -19.00 9.81 3.62
N LYS A 166 -20.06 9.38 4.31
CA LYS A 166 -21.01 10.31 4.93
C LYS A 166 -20.16 11.34 5.67
N LYS A 167 -20.59 12.61 5.70
CA LYS A 167 -19.95 13.70 6.44
C LYS A 167 -19.86 13.37 7.94
N GLU A 168 -19.09 12.37 8.31
CA GLU A 168 -18.40 12.31 9.57
C GLU A 168 -17.31 13.36 9.43
N LYS A 169 -17.39 14.32 10.35
CA LYS A 169 -16.34 15.29 10.59
C LYS A 169 -15.00 14.58 10.45
N ALA A 170 -14.05 15.23 9.78
CA ALA A 170 -12.66 14.79 9.70
C ALA A 170 -12.23 14.14 11.03
N PRO A 171 -11.34 13.14 11.03
CA PRO A 171 -10.64 12.80 12.25
C PRO A 171 -9.90 14.06 12.67
N VAL A 172 -10.54 14.84 13.55
CA VAL A 172 -9.91 15.88 14.32
C VAL A 172 -8.76 15.14 14.97
N GLU A 173 -7.53 15.55 14.64
CA GLU A 173 -6.35 15.21 15.43
C GLU A 173 -6.80 15.06 16.88
N LYS A 174 -6.63 13.85 17.44
CA LYS A 174 -6.96 13.58 18.83
C LYS A 174 -6.26 14.64 19.66
N THR A 175 -6.99 15.69 20.02
CA THR A 175 -6.52 16.78 20.88
C THR A 175 -6.19 16.12 22.21
N GLU A 176 -5.14 16.55 22.88
CA GLU A 176 -4.59 15.92 24.10
C GLU A 176 -5.67 15.57 25.14
N ALA A 177 -6.74 16.36 25.22
CA ALA A 177 -7.93 16.12 26.06
C ALA A 177 -8.71 14.80 25.78
N SER A 178 -8.54 14.20 24.60
CA SER A 178 -9.19 12.92 24.24
C SER A 178 -8.33 11.70 24.59
N LYS A 179 -6.99 11.85 24.62
CA LYS A 179 -6.08 10.84 25.18
C LYS A 179 -6.20 10.78 26.71
N GLU A 180 -6.29 11.93 27.37
CA GLU A 180 -6.48 11.98 28.83
C GLU A 180 -7.76 11.29 29.31
N LYS A 181 -8.84 11.39 28.54
CA LYS A 181 -10.10 10.70 28.86
C LYS A 181 -10.08 9.19 28.58
N GLU A 182 -9.34 8.73 27.57
CA GLU A 182 -9.13 7.30 27.33
C GLU A 182 -8.20 6.68 28.39
N ASP A 183 -7.13 7.38 28.77
CA ASP A 183 -6.18 6.95 29.80
C ASP A 183 -6.79 6.96 31.21
N GLN A 184 -7.63 7.95 31.55
CA GLN A 184 -8.38 7.97 32.81
C GLN A 184 -9.41 6.84 32.90
N LYS A 185 -10.10 6.52 31.79
CA LYS A 185 -11.10 5.46 31.80
C LYS A 185 -10.45 4.07 31.88
N ALA A 186 -9.30 3.89 31.24
CA ALA A 186 -8.49 2.67 31.35
C ALA A 186 -7.86 2.51 32.75
N SER A 187 -7.43 3.61 33.36
CA SER A 187 -6.98 3.67 34.76
C SER A 187 -8.08 3.24 35.73
N ASP A 188 -9.28 3.81 35.61
CA ASP A 188 -10.41 3.51 36.48
C ASP A 188 -10.92 2.07 36.35
N GLU A 189 -10.92 1.50 35.14
CA GLU A 189 -11.26 0.08 34.93
C GLU A 189 -10.21 -0.85 35.54
N ARG A 190 -8.92 -0.51 35.42
CA ARG A 190 -7.84 -1.33 35.99
C ARG A 190 -7.82 -1.27 37.51
N GLN A 191 -8.15 -0.12 38.10
CA GLN A 191 -8.31 0.04 39.55
C GLN A 191 -9.44 -0.84 40.09
N LYS A 192 -10.59 -0.87 39.41
CA LYS A 192 -11.73 -1.73 39.78
C LYS A 192 -11.40 -3.22 39.67
N GLN A 193 -10.67 -3.63 38.62
CA GLN A 193 -10.24 -5.01 38.46
C GLN A 193 -9.26 -5.44 39.55
N LEU A 194 -8.36 -4.55 39.98
CA LEU A 194 -7.43 -4.81 41.09
C LEU A 194 -8.17 -4.95 42.43
N GLU A 195 -9.15 -4.08 42.71
CA GLU A 195 -9.98 -4.19 43.92
C GLU A 195 -10.81 -5.49 43.96
N GLU A 196 -11.36 -5.92 42.82
CA GLU A 196 -12.04 -7.23 42.73
C GLU A 196 -11.09 -8.41 42.97
N LEU A 197 -9.87 -8.34 42.43
CA LEU A 197 -8.84 -9.38 42.61
C LEU A 197 -8.32 -9.44 44.05
N GLU A 198 -8.15 -8.29 44.71
CA GLU A 198 -7.78 -8.22 46.14
C GLU A 198 -8.88 -8.77 47.03
N LYS A 199 -10.14 -8.50 46.71
CA LYS A 199 -11.28 -9.06 47.43
C LYS A 199 -11.36 -10.58 47.26
N ALA A 200 -11.17 -11.07 46.04
CA ALA A 200 -11.17 -12.50 45.75
C ALA A 200 -10.02 -13.25 46.44
N THR A 201 -8.81 -12.66 46.47
CA THR A 201 -7.68 -13.27 47.18
C THR A 201 -7.89 -13.29 48.69
N LYS A 202 -8.50 -12.24 49.26
CA LYS A 202 -8.84 -12.20 50.69
C LYS A 202 -9.89 -13.24 51.08
N ASP A 203 -10.91 -13.45 50.24
CA ASP A 203 -11.93 -14.47 50.45
C ASP A 203 -11.33 -15.89 50.39
N VAL A 204 -10.35 -16.12 49.50
CA VAL A 204 -9.60 -17.38 49.43
C VAL A 204 -8.70 -17.57 50.66
N GLU A 205 -8.00 -16.54 51.12
CA GLU A 205 -7.19 -16.61 52.34
C GLU A 205 -8.04 -16.91 53.58
N ASP A 206 -9.22 -16.30 53.68
CA ASP A 206 -10.15 -16.56 54.78
C ASP A 206 -10.76 -17.97 54.71
N ALA A 207 -11.02 -18.48 53.50
CA ALA A 207 -11.41 -19.88 53.30
C ALA A 207 -10.28 -20.85 53.71
N VAL A 208 -9.04 -20.58 53.33
CA VAL A 208 -7.86 -21.37 53.73
C VAL A 208 -7.65 -21.34 55.25
N LYS A 209 -7.85 -20.19 55.90
CA LYS A 209 -7.80 -20.07 57.37
C LYS A 209 -8.92 -20.86 58.06
N ARG A 210 -10.11 -20.96 57.45
CA ARG A 210 -11.22 -21.77 57.96
C ARG A 210 -10.94 -23.28 57.84
N VAL A 211 -10.34 -23.71 56.73
CA VAL A 211 -9.92 -25.11 56.53
C VAL A 211 -8.80 -25.48 57.53
N LYS A 212 -7.78 -24.64 57.70
CA LYS A 212 -6.70 -24.87 58.68
C LYS A 212 -7.15 -24.83 60.15
N LYS A 213 -8.27 -24.19 60.46
CA LYS A 213 -8.89 -24.23 61.80
C LYS A 213 -9.85 -25.41 61.99
N GLY A 214 -10.27 -26.06 60.89
CA GLY A 214 -11.15 -27.23 60.89
C GLY A 214 -10.43 -28.55 61.19
N ASP A 215 -9.16 -28.69 60.78
CA ASP A 215 -8.34 -29.90 61.01
C ASP A 215 -7.77 -30.00 62.44
N GLY A 216 -8.38 -29.32 63.41
CA GLY A 216 -7.92 -29.22 64.79
C GLY A 216 -8.84 -29.83 65.85
N LYS A 217 -9.89 -30.58 65.47
CA LYS A 217 -10.70 -31.35 66.42
C LYS A 217 -11.26 -32.64 65.81
N GLU A 218 -10.86 -33.72 66.50
CA GLU A 218 -11.30 -35.13 66.45
C GLU A 218 -10.78 -36.01 65.30
#